data_AF-A0AAQ4F4Y8-F1
#
_entry.id   AF-A0AAQ4F4Y8-F1
#
_cell.length_a   1.000
_cell.length_b   1.000
_cell.length_c   1.000
_cell.angle_alpha   90.00
_cell.angle_beta   90.00
_cell.angle_gamma   90.00
#
_symmetry.space_group_name_H-M   'P 1'
#
loop_
_entity.id
_entity.type
_entity.pdbx_description
1 polymer ?
#
loop_
_entity_poly.entity_id
_entity_poly.type
_entity_poly.pdbx_seq_one_letter_code
_entity_poly.pdbx_strand_id
1 'polypeptide(L)'
;MMLIGPSAVEGAKGVTILDCIRQEIPATVSPKFQECVDNVTIGSFYKFMTGLQCILRLANAIRPDRFVDTALLFSAVGDFKGTRFELAVDKCASPPMLAIKFTTCLFTRFQEVCKTRVKKPG
;
A
#
# COMPACT_ATOMS: atom_id res chain seq x y z
N MET A 1 22.27 -45.21 10.34
CA MET A 1 20.86 -44.73 10.30
C MET A 1 20.87 -43.24 10.57
N MET A 2 20.46 -42.46 9.56
CA MET A 2 20.37 -40.99 9.63
C MET A 2 19.12 -40.60 10.43
N LEU A 3 19.29 -39.81 11.50
CA LEU A 3 18.20 -39.06 12.13
C LEU A 3 18.34 -37.60 11.69
N ILE A 4 17.81 -37.31 10.51
CA ILE A 4 17.59 -35.95 10.04
C ILE A 4 16.29 -35.52 10.72
N GLY A 5 16.39 -34.94 11.91
CA GLY A 5 15.27 -34.15 12.41
C GLY A 5 15.03 -33.02 11.41
N PRO A 6 13.80 -32.77 10.96
CA PRO A 6 13.52 -31.54 10.22
C PRO A 6 13.73 -30.40 11.21
N SER A 7 14.92 -29.82 11.19
CA SER A 7 15.19 -28.51 11.75
C SER A 7 14.07 -27.60 11.24
N ALA A 8 13.26 -27.11 12.17
CA ALA A 8 12.30 -26.06 11.91
C ALA A 8 13.06 -24.91 11.26
N VAL A 9 12.93 -24.79 9.94
CA VAL A 9 13.16 -23.52 9.26
C VAL A 9 12.06 -22.62 9.80
N GLU A 10 12.34 -21.96 10.93
CA GLU A 10 11.83 -20.64 11.21
C GLU A 10 12.32 -19.77 10.05
N GLY A 11 11.60 -19.86 8.92
CA GLY A 11 11.80 -18.99 7.80
C GLY A 11 11.57 -17.60 8.35
N ALA A 12 12.65 -16.83 8.50
CA ALA A 12 12.57 -15.41 8.72
C ALA A 12 11.55 -14.88 7.71
N LYS A 13 10.32 -14.58 8.17
CA LYS A 13 9.28 -13.99 7.33
C LYS A 13 9.80 -12.61 6.99
N GLY A 14 10.61 -12.54 5.92
CA GLY A 14 11.14 -11.30 5.42
C GLY A 14 9.96 -10.37 5.19
N VAL A 15 9.99 -9.19 5.81
CA VAL A 15 8.96 -8.17 5.60
C VAL A 15 8.92 -7.89 4.11
N THR A 16 7.82 -8.30 3.45
CA THR A 16 7.66 -8.05 2.01
C THR A 16 7.43 -6.56 1.78
N ILE A 17 7.68 -6.07 0.56
CA ILE A 17 7.35 -4.68 0.19
C ILE A 17 5.88 -4.37 0.50
N LEU A 18 4.96 -5.31 0.22
CA LEU A 18 3.54 -5.11 0.50
C LEU A 18 3.24 -5.08 2.00
N ASP A 19 3.93 -5.88 2.81
CA ASP A 19 3.78 -5.89 4.27
C ASP A 19 4.22 -4.55 4.87
N CYS A 20 5.38 -4.04 4.44
CA CYS A 20 5.84 -2.72 4.85
C CYS A 20 4.88 -1.61 4.40
N ILE A 21 4.38 -1.66 3.15
CA ILE A 21 3.40 -0.68 2.68
C ILE A 21 2.13 -0.72 3.53
N ARG A 22 1.64 -1.90 3.91
CA ARG A 22 0.45 -2.04 4.78
C ARG A 22 0.65 -1.39 6.15
N GLN A 23 1.87 -1.42 6.70
CA GLN A 23 2.18 -0.73 7.95
C GLN A 23 2.15 0.80 7.81
N GLU A 24 2.37 1.31 6.59
CA GLU A 24 2.28 2.74 6.28
C GLU A 24 0.84 3.14 5.89
N ILE A 25 -0.03 2.17 5.60
CA ILE A 25 -1.46 2.39 5.38
C ILE A 25 -2.14 2.56 6.74
N PRO A 26 -3.07 3.52 6.87
CA PRO A 26 -3.80 3.78 8.11
C PRO A 26 -4.51 2.55 8.67
N ALA A 27 -4.58 2.42 9.99
CA ALA A 27 -5.34 1.33 10.62
C ALA A 27 -6.84 1.36 10.27
N THR A 28 -7.41 2.55 10.03
CA THR A 28 -8.81 2.73 9.57
C THR A 28 -9.04 2.22 8.15
N VAL A 29 -8.01 2.31 7.30
CA VAL A 29 -8.06 1.94 5.87
C VAL A 29 -7.58 0.50 5.64
N SER A 30 -6.63 0.04 6.44
CA SER A 30 -6.00 -1.27 6.39
C SER A 30 -6.99 -2.43 6.24
N PRO A 31 -8.10 -2.56 7.02
CA PRO A 31 -9.05 -3.66 6.86
C PRO A 31 -9.75 -3.61 5.51
N LYS A 32 -10.13 -2.42 5.03
CA LYS A 32 -10.73 -2.26 3.70
C LYS A 32 -9.73 -2.50 2.59
N PHE A 33 -8.49 -2.06 2.76
CA PHE A 33 -7.43 -2.35 1.83
C PHE A 33 -7.18 -3.86 1.73
N GLN A 34 -7.17 -4.58 2.87
CA GLN A 34 -7.06 -6.04 2.91
C GLN A 34 -8.22 -6.71 2.18
N GLU A 35 -9.47 -6.30 2.46
CA GLU A 35 -10.68 -6.79 1.77
C GLU A 35 -10.57 -6.61 0.25
N CYS A 36 -10.04 -5.47 -0.21
CA CYS A 36 -9.83 -5.18 -1.63
C CYS A 36 -8.75 -6.03 -2.31
N VAL A 37 -7.78 -6.55 -1.56
CA VAL A 37 -6.63 -7.31 -2.12
C VAL A 37 -6.66 -8.80 -1.80
N ASP A 38 -7.62 -9.25 -0.98
CA ASP A 38 -7.71 -10.64 -0.50
C ASP A 38 -7.83 -11.63 -1.66
N ASN A 39 -8.60 -11.25 -2.69
CA ASN A 39 -8.82 -12.04 -3.90
C ASN A 39 -7.76 -11.84 -5.00
N VAL A 40 -6.74 -10.99 -4.76
CA VAL A 40 -5.70 -10.72 -5.77
C VAL A 40 -4.57 -11.72 -5.58
N THR A 41 -4.40 -12.66 -6.51
CA THR A 41 -3.34 -13.69 -6.45
C THR A 41 -2.01 -13.25 -7.09
N ILE A 42 -1.97 -12.05 -7.69
CA ILE A 42 -0.83 -11.52 -8.44
C ILE A 42 0.15 -10.77 -7.50
N GLY A 43 1.38 -10.50 -7.96
CA GLY A 43 2.48 -9.89 -7.20
C GLY A 43 2.18 -8.54 -6.51
N SER A 44 3.08 -8.13 -5.61
CA SER A 44 2.91 -7.00 -4.67
C SER A 44 2.48 -5.68 -5.32
N PHE A 45 2.96 -5.38 -6.52
CA PHE A 45 2.56 -4.19 -7.27
C PHE A 45 1.07 -4.22 -7.63
N TYR A 46 0.58 -5.32 -8.20
CA TYR A 46 -0.82 -5.46 -8.59
C TYR A 46 -1.75 -5.47 -7.38
N LYS A 47 -1.35 -6.14 -6.28
CA LYS A 47 -2.06 -6.06 -5.00
C LYS A 47 -2.18 -4.62 -4.53
N PHE A 48 -1.08 -3.87 -4.53
CA PHE A 48 -1.13 -2.47 -4.12
C PHE A 48 -2.01 -1.61 -5.02
N MET A 49 -1.86 -1.74 -6.34
CA MET A 49 -2.65 -0.98 -7.31
C MET A 49 -4.15 -1.24 -7.14
N THR A 50 -4.55 -2.52 -7.01
CA THR A 50 -5.95 -2.91 -6.80
C THR A 50 -6.47 -2.38 -5.46
N GLY A 51 -5.72 -2.57 -4.38
CA GLY A 51 -6.12 -2.14 -3.05
C GLY A 51 -6.33 -0.64 -2.98
N LEU A 52 -5.38 0.14 -3.47
CA LEU A 52 -5.46 1.60 -3.41
C LEU A 52 -6.52 2.17 -4.38
N GLN A 53 -6.71 1.60 -5.57
CA GLN A 53 -7.84 1.99 -6.43
C GLN A 53 -9.19 1.70 -5.78
N CYS A 54 -9.30 0.57 -5.08
CA CYS A 54 -10.50 0.22 -4.33
C CYS A 54 -10.77 1.22 -3.19
N ILE A 55 -9.74 1.61 -2.42
CA ILE A 55 -9.85 2.67 -1.41
C ILE A 55 -10.28 4.00 -2.04
N LEU A 56 -9.68 4.41 -3.17
CA LEU A 56 -10.06 5.64 -3.86
C LEU A 56 -11.53 5.63 -4.30
N ARG A 57 -12.06 4.48 -4.72
CA ARG A 57 -13.49 4.32 -5.08
C ARG A 57 -14.39 4.36 -3.85
N LEU A 58 -14.03 3.65 -2.78
CA LEU A 58 -14.78 3.64 -1.52
C LEU A 58 -14.84 5.04 -0.88
N ALA A 59 -13.76 5.81 -1.02
CA ALA A 59 -13.68 7.20 -0.58
C ALA A 59 -14.42 8.19 -1.50
N ASN A 60 -14.99 7.72 -2.62
CA ASN A 60 -15.49 8.57 -3.70
C ASN A 60 -14.48 9.65 -4.17
N ALA A 61 -13.19 9.32 -4.06
CA ALA A 61 -12.09 10.23 -4.34
C ALA A 61 -11.67 10.23 -5.82
N ILE A 62 -12.35 9.45 -6.68
CA ILE A 62 -12.13 9.47 -8.13
C ILE A 62 -13.22 10.34 -8.77
N ARG A 63 -12.81 11.50 -9.27
CA ARG A 63 -13.68 12.42 -9.99
C ARG A 63 -14.14 11.83 -11.34
N PRO A 64 -15.19 12.39 -11.98
CA PRO A 64 -15.66 11.94 -13.30
C PRO A 64 -14.61 11.99 -14.41
N ASP A 65 -13.67 12.94 -14.33
CA ASP A 65 -12.52 13.07 -15.23
C ASP A 65 -11.36 12.10 -14.90
N ARG A 66 -11.58 11.18 -13.95
CA ARG A 66 -10.64 10.16 -13.46
C ARG A 66 -9.46 10.71 -12.67
N PHE A 67 -9.47 12.00 -12.31
CA PHE A 67 -8.49 12.60 -11.40
C PHE A 67 -8.82 12.29 -9.94
N VAL A 68 -7.81 12.33 -9.08
CA VAL A 68 -7.97 12.09 -7.64
C VAL A 68 -8.29 13.39 -6.92
N ASP A 69 -9.33 13.35 -6.10
CA ASP A 69 -9.65 14.37 -5.10
C ASP A 69 -9.07 13.95 -3.74
N THR A 70 -7.95 14.55 -3.35
CA THR A 70 -7.27 14.20 -2.10
C THR A 70 -8.01 14.68 -0.86
N ALA A 71 -8.85 15.72 -0.97
CA ALA A 71 -9.66 16.19 0.14
C ALA A 71 -10.75 15.15 0.48
N LEU A 72 -11.41 14.60 -0.53
CA LEU A 72 -12.36 13.49 -0.35
C LEU A 72 -11.66 12.23 0.16
N LEU A 73 -10.47 11.91 -0.36
CA LEU A 73 -9.66 10.80 0.17
C LEU A 73 -9.42 10.98 1.66
N PHE A 74 -8.81 12.10 2.09
CA PHE A 74 -8.50 12.36 3.50
C PHE A 74 -9.75 12.36 4.37
N SER A 75 -10.85 12.98 3.91
CA SER A 75 -12.12 12.96 4.66
C SER A 75 -12.68 11.57 4.86
N ALA A 76 -12.53 10.66 3.89
CA ALA A 76 -13.05 9.30 3.98
C ALA A 76 -12.15 8.38 4.82
N VAL A 77 -10.83 8.60 4.79
CA VAL A 77 -9.88 7.72 5.46
C VAL A 77 -9.63 8.11 6.93
N GLY A 78 -9.91 9.37 7.33
CA GLY A 78 -9.67 9.90 8.69
C GLY A 78 -8.50 10.90 8.79
N ASP A 79 -8.03 11.19 10.01
CA ASP A 79 -6.92 12.14 10.23
C ASP A 79 -5.56 11.49 9.93
N PHE A 80 -4.85 12.04 8.94
CA PHE A 80 -3.51 11.59 8.50
C PHE A 80 -2.40 12.58 8.78
N LYS A 81 -2.68 13.61 9.59
CA LYS A 81 -1.74 14.70 9.78
C LYS A 81 -0.43 14.21 10.35
N GLY A 82 0.66 14.56 9.69
CA GLY A 82 2.02 14.20 10.08
C GLY A 82 2.42 12.76 9.76
N THR A 83 1.57 11.99 9.06
CA THR A 83 1.91 10.63 8.64
C THR A 83 2.70 10.64 7.33
N ARG A 84 3.48 9.58 7.13
CA ARG A 84 4.17 9.34 5.83
C ARG A 84 3.18 9.12 4.69
N PHE A 85 1.99 8.61 4.99
CA PHE A 85 0.90 8.46 4.03
C PHE A 85 0.43 9.83 3.51
N GLU A 86 0.15 10.78 4.41
CA GLU A 86 -0.21 12.16 4.01
C GLU A 86 0.88 12.79 3.14
N LEU A 87 2.14 12.73 3.59
CA LEU A 87 3.27 13.26 2.84
C LEU A 87 3.42 12.62 1.44
N ALA A 88 3.12 11.34 1.31
CA ALA A 88 3.16 10.63 0.03
C ALA A 88 1.99 11.06 -0.87
N VAL A 89 0.78 11.20 -0.30
CA VAL A 89 -0.41 11.67 -1.01
C VAL A 89 -0.21 13.10 -1.52
N ASP A 90 0.26 14.01 -0.67
CA ASP A 90 0.51 15.41 -1.00
C ASP A 90 1.51 15.54 -2.16
N LYS A 91 2.64 14.82 -2.08
CA LYS A 91 3.66 14.79 -3.13
C LYS A 91 3.19 14.17 -4.45
N CYS A 92 2.21 13.26 -4.41
CA CYS A 92 1.69 12.60 -5.60
C CYS A 92 0.45 13.29 -6.19
N ALA A 93 -0.17 14.19 -5.44
CA ALA A 93 -1.35 14.95 -5.86
C ALA A 93 -1.01 16.24 -6.62
N SER A 94 0.26 16.67 -6.59
CA SER A 94 0.74 17.85 -7.29
C SER A 94 1.81 17.49 -8.33
N PRO A 95 1.56 17.68 -9.64
CA PRO A 95 0.32 18.19 -10.25
C PRO A 95 -0.85 17.21 -10.13
N PRO A 96 -2.11 17.66 -10.34
CA PRO A 96 -3.27 16.76 -10.37
C PRO A 96 -3.04 15.61 -11.35
N MET A 97 -3.27 14.37 -10.91
CA MET A 97 -3.03 13.18 -11.73
C MET A 97 -4.26 12.28 -11.81
N LEU A 98 -4.33 11.52 -12.92
CA LEU A 98 -5.26 10.40 -13.06
C LEU A 98 -5.05 9.38 -11.94
N ALA A 99 -6.13 8.75 -11.47
CA ALA A 99 -6.10 7.77 -10.38
C ALA A 99 -5.04 6.70 -10.55
N ILE A 100 -4.84 6.18 -11.78
CA ILE A 100 -3.80 5.19 -12.06
C ILE A 100 -2.40 5.78 -11.82
N LYS A 101 -2.11 6.97 -12.35
CA LYS A 101 -0.81 7.65 -12.19
C LYS A 101 -0.54 8.01 -10.72
N PHE A 102 -1.56 8.50 -10.03
CA PHE A 102 -1.50 8.78 -8.60
C PHE A 102 -1.16 7.52 -7.78
N THR A 103 -1.85 6.40 -8.08
CA THR A 103 -1.64 5.11 -7.42
C THR A 103 -0.21 4.59 -7.67
N THR A 104 0.29 4.71 -8.91
CA THR A 104 1.68 4.35 -9.23
C THR A 104 2.69 5.23 -8.51
N CYS A 105 2.46 6.55 -8.44
CA CYS A 105 3.33 7.46 -7.70
C CYS A 105 3.41 7.07 -6.21
N LEU A 106 2.27 6.79 -5.57
CA LEU A 106 2.22 6.34 -4.18
C LEU A 106 3.00 5.04 -3.98
N PHE A 107 2.84 4.07 -4.89
CA PHE A 107 3.61 2.83 -4.82
C PHE A 107 5.12 3.10 -4.85
N THR A 108 5.61 3.91 -5.78
CA THR A 108 7.02 4.26 -5.88
C THR A 108 7.52 4.95 -4.61
N ARG A 109 6.73 5.87 -4.04
CA ARG A 109 7.08 6.54 -2.77
C ARG A 109 7.18 5.56 -1.62
N PHE A 110 6.20 4.67 -1.45
CA PHE A 110 6.28 3.67 -0.40
C PHE A 110 7.37 2.63 -0.65
N GLN A 111 7.70 2.32 -1.90
CA GLN A 111 8.89 1.52 -2.22
C GLN A 111 10.15 2.19 -1.69
N GLU A 112 10.35 3.50 -1.90
CA GLU A 112 11.51 4.22 -1.32
C GLU A 112 11.54 4.13 0.21
N VAL A 113 10.39 4.31 0.87
CA VAL A 113 10.28 4.19 2.33
C VAL A 113 10.63 2.77 2.79
N CYS A 114 10.12 1.76 2.08
CA CYS A 114 10.24 0.36 2.44
C CYS A 114 11.57 -0.28 2.01
N LYS A 115 12.31 0.30 1.07
CA LYS A 115 13.63 -0.19 0.64
C LYS A 115 14.60 -0.37 1.80
N THR A 116 14.51 0.47 2.82
CA THR A 116 15.36 0.40 4.03
C THR A 116 14.88 -0.64 5.05
N ARG A 117 13.61 -1.07 4.98
CA ARG A 117 12.98 -2.01 5.93
C ARG A 117 12.89 -3.44 5.41
N VAL A 118 12.82 -3.61 4.09
CA VAL A 118 12.81 -4.92 3.44
C VAL A 118 14.24 -5.49 3.49
N LYS A 119 14.56 -6.27 4.52
CA LYS A 119 15.77 -7.09 4.54
C LYS A 119 15.59 -8.22 3.52
N LYS A 120 16.47 -8.27 2.52
CA LYS A 120 16.65 -9.50 1.73
C LYS A 120 16.98 -10.63 2.73
N PRO A 121 16.33 -11.80 2.68
CA PRO A 121 16.87 -12.96 3.36
C PRO A 121 18.28 -13.17 2.81
N GLY A 122 19.26 -13.14 3.72
CA GLY A 122 20.65 -13.49 3.42
C GLY A 122 20.79 -14.98 3.17
#